data_AF-A0A7J4D039-F1
#
_entry.id   AF-A0A7J4D039-F1
#
_cell.length_a   1.000
_cell.length_b   1.000
_cell.length_c   1.000
_cell.angle_alpha   90.00
_cell.angle_beta   90.00
_cell.angle_gamma   90.00
#
_symmetry.space_group_name_H-M   'P 1'
#
loop_
_entity.id
_entity.type
_entity.pdbx_description
1 polymer ?
#
loop_
_entity_poly.entity_id
_entity_poly.type
_entity_poly.pdbx_seq_one_letter_code
_entity_poly.pdbx_strand_id
1 'polypeptide(L)'
;YGNLVGRNKAEAAEEFGAEQVHIWRRSYDVPPPGGESLKGTADRVIPYLKDIIMPHISEGKQILVSAHGNSIRAIVMVLQDYTPEQILKTEIGWCEPWIFNFENDVVKNLEILSRPDCKSMSRLPD
;
A
#
# COMPACT_ATOMS: atom_id res chain seq x y z
N TYR A 1 10.05 9.15 -0.90
CA TYR A 1 11.37 8.52 -1.08
C TYR A 1 12.54 9.39 -0.64
N GLY A 2 12.33 10.63 -0.17
CA GLY A 2 13.40 11.48 0.35
C GLY A 2 14.52 11.68 -0.66
N ASN A 3 15.76 11.51 -0.23
CA ASN A 3 16.95 11.67 -1.05
C ASN A 3 17.09 10.62 -2.17
N LEU A 4 16.21 9.60 -2.22
CA LEU A 4 16.17 8.63 -3.33
C LEU A 4 15.28 9.07 -4.51
N VAL A 5 14.60 10.22 -4.41
CA VAL A 5 13.76 10.73 -5.51
C VAL A 5 14.64 11.01 -6.73
N GLY A 6 14.22 10.53 -7.90
CA GLY A 6 14.90 10.77 -9.19
C GLY A 6 16.15 9.91 -9.43
N ARG A 7 16.56 9.07 -8.47
CA ARG A 7 17.73 8.20 -8.59
C ARG A 7 17.33 6.80 -9.05
N ASN A 8 18.16 6.22 -9.91
CA ASN A 8 17.98 4.82 -10.28
C ASN A 8 18.48 3.90 -9.14
N LYS A 9 18.08 2.62 -9.15
CA LYS A 9 18.42 1.69 -8.06
C LYS A 9 19.92 1.40 -7.97
N ALA A 10 20.62 1.38 -9.11
CA ALA A 10 22.06 1.09 -9.16
C ALA A 10 22.86 2.26 -8.58
N GLU A 11 22.57 3.49 -8.99
CA GLU A 11 23.19 4.73 -8.47
C GLU A 11 23.02 4.84 -6.95
N ALA A 12 21.80 4.61 -6.45
CA ALA A 12 21.56 4.63 -5.01
C ALA A 12 22.34 3.53 -4.27
N ALA A 13 22.51 2.35 -4.88
CA ALA A 13 23.25 1.24 -4.29
C ALA A 13 24.77 1.48 -4.30
N GLU A 14 25.30 2.18 -5.29
CA GLU A 14 26.71 2.62 -5.33
C GLU A 14 27.02 3.62 -4.22
N GLU A 15 26.11 4.57 -3.96
CA GLU A 15 26.32 5.62 -2.96
C GLU A 15 26.05 5.15 -1.51
N PHE A 16 24.96 4.40 -1.29
CA PHE A 16 24.50 4.06 0.06
C PHE A 16 24.68 2.58 0.42
N GLY A 17 25.09 1.75 -0.53
CA GLY A 17 25.16 0.30 -0.37
C GLY A 17 23.85 -0.40 -0.72
N ALA A 18 23.96 -1.54 -1.40
CA ALA A 18 22.82 -2.33 -1.88
C ALA A 18 21.89 -2.80 -0.74
N GLU A 19 22.47 -3.22 0.39
CA GLU A 19 21.72 -3.67 1.57
C GLU A 19 20.90 -2.54 2.19
N GLN A 20 21.48 -1.34 2.32
CA GLN A 20 20.79 -0.19 2.89
C GLN A 20 19.64 0.27 1.99
N VAL A 21 19.86 0.30 0.67
CA VAL A 21 18.80 0.59 -0.31
C VAL A 21 17.72 -0.49 -0.28
N HIS A 22 18.09 -1.75 -0.07
CA HIS A 22 17.12 -2.83 0.10
C HIS A 22 16.25 -2.60 1.34
N ILE A 23 16.85 -2.29 2.49
CA ILE A 23 16.15 -1.96 3.73
C ILE A 23 15.18 -0.81 3.51
N TRP A 24 15.61 0.32 2.94
CA TRP A 24 14.71 1.46 2.71
C TRP A 24 13.53 1.17 1.77
N ARG A 25 13.67 0.19 0.87
CA ARG A 25 12.62 -0.19 -0.08
C ARG A 25 11.69 -1.28 0.44
N ARG A 26 12.12 -2.04 1.44
CA ARG A 26 11.41 -3.24 1.92
C ARG A 26 11.14 -3.24 3.43
N SER A 27 11.65 -2.28 4.21
CA SER A 27 11.33 -2.13 5.63
C SER A 27 9.97 -1.45 5.80
N TYR A 28 9.28 -1.85 6.87
CA TYR A 28 8.04 -1.21 7.30
C TYR A 28 8.30 0.17 7.92
N ASP A 29 9.32 0.29 8.77
CA ASP A 29 9.51 1.41 9.68
C ASP A 29 10.78 2.22 9.42
N VAL A 30 11.75 1.72 8.64
CA VAL A 30 13.01 2.42 8.34
C VAL A 30 12.88 3.26 7.06
N PRO A 31 12.84 4.61 7.15
CA PRO A 31 12.76 5.47 5.98
C PRO A 31 14.13 5.70 5.34
N PRO A 32 14.20 6.02 4.04
CA PRO A 32 15.38 6.67 3.47
C PRO A 32 15.56 8.08 4.06
N PRO A 33 16.78 8.64 4.05
CA PRO A 33 17.05 10.00 4.51
C PRO A 33 16.13 11.03 3.83
N GLY A 34 15.50 11.88 4.63
CA GLY A 34 14.53 12.89 4.16
C GLY A 34 13.23 12.30 3.60
N GLY A 35 12.98 11.01 3.77
CA GLY A 35 11.81 10.30 3.27
C GLY A 35 10.88 9.81 4.37
N GLU A 36 9.88 9.02 3.95
CA GLU A 36 8.86 8.43 4.81
C GLU A 36 8.92 6.90 4.66
N SER A 37 8.74 6.18 5.77
CA SER A 37 8.60 4.73 5.79
C SER A 37 7.15 4.34 5.52
N LEU A 38 6.87 3.05 5.29
CA LEU A 38 5.48 2.60 5.16
C LEU A 38 4.68 2.88 6.44
N LYS A 39 5.31 2.75 7.60
CA LYS A 39 4.73 3.13 8.90
C LYS A 39 4.34 4.60 8.92
N GLY A 40 5.24 5.52 8.54
CA GLY A 40 4.91 6.94 8.50
C GLY A 40 3.74 7.25 7.55
N THR A 41 3.73 6.60 6.37
CA THR A 41 2.59 6.71 5.45
C THR A 41 1.30 6.19 6.09
N ALA A 42 1.35 5.06 6.80
CA ALA A 42 0.19 4.50 7.49
C ALA A 42 -0.32 5.42 8.61
N ASP A 43 0.57 5.99 9.42
CA ASP A 43 0.23 6.89 10.53
C ASP A 43 -0.63 8.09 10.08
N ARG A 44 -0.44 8.59 8.85
CA ARG A 44 -1.27 9.67 8.27
C ARG A 44 -2.46 9.21 7.42
N VAL A 45 -2.39 8.01 6.82
CA VAL A 45 -3.46 7.49 5.95
C VAL A 45 -4.58 6.85 6.77
N ILE A 46 -4.25 6.13 7.83
CA ILE A 46 -5.22 5.40 8.65
C ILE A 46 -6.27 6.33 9.29
N PRO A 47 -5.91 7.50 9.86
CA PRO A 47 -6.91 8.44 10.36
C PRO A 47 -7.87 8.90 9.25
N TYR A 48 -7.37 9.24 8.07
CA TYR A 48 -8.23 9.65 6.96
C TYR A 48 -9.15 8.52 6.48
N LEU A 49 -8.65 7.28 6.46
CA LEU A 49 -9.49 6.11 6.18
C LEU A 49 -10.62 5.99 7.22
N LYS A 50 -10.29 5.99 8.51
CA LYS A 50 -11.24 5.76 9.60
C LYS A 50 -12.24 6.90 9.81
N ASP A 51 -11.78 8.14 9.71
CA ASP A 51 -12.57 9.31 10.10
C ASP A 51 -13.36 9.90 8.92
N ILE A 52 -12.94 9.63 7.68
CA ILE A 52 -13.56 10.21 6.48
C ILE A 52 -14.14 9.15 5.55
N ILE A 53 -13.37 8.12 5.19
CA ILE A 53 -13.81 7.13 4.19
C ILE A 53 -14.79 6.13 4.80
N MET A 54 -14.46 5.52 5.95
CA MET A 54 -15.29 4.50 6.59
C MET A 54 -16.70 5.00 6.95
N PRO A 55 -16.93 6.23 7.45
CA PRO A 55 -18.28 6.72 7.71
C PRO A 55 -19.15 6.77 6.45
N HIS A 56 -18.57 7.13 5.30
CA HIS A 56 -19.30 7.11 4.04
C HIS A 56 -19.64 5.69 3.58
N ILE A 57 -18.80 4.71 3.89
CA ILE A 57 -19.12 3.29 3.64
C ILE A 57 -20.28 2.84 4.54
N SER A 58 -20.27 3.24 5.82
CA SER A 58 -21.37 2.96 6.76
C SER A 58 -22.70 3.60 6.35
N GLU A 59 -22.65 4.74 5.65
CA GLU A 59 -23.81 5.38 5.01
C GLU A 59 -24.29 4.65 3.74
N GLY A 60 -23.61 3.58 3.31
CA GLY A 60 -23.94 2.81 2.11
C GLY A 60 -23.45 3.45 0.80
N LYS A 61 -22.51 4.41 0.86
CA LYS A 61 -21.97 5.06 -0.35
C LYS A 61 -20.93 4.18 -1.03
N GLN A 62 -20.89 4.26 -2.36
CA GLN A 62 -19.81 3.69 -3.16
C GLN A 62 -18.67 4.68 -3.30
N ILE A 63 -17.47 4.28 -2.89
CA ILE A 63 -16.28 5.13 -2.85
C ILE A 63 -15.21 4.61 -3.81
N LEU A 64 -14.66 5.51 -4.62
CA LEU A 64 -13.49 5.24 -5.44
C LEU A 64 -12.28 5.95 -4.84
N VAL A 65 -11.21 5.21 -4.56
CA VAL A 65 -9.93 5.75 -4.10
C VAL A 65 -8.90 5.63 -5.22
N SER A 66 -8.39 6.78 -5.69
CA SER A 66 -7.26 6.86 -6.61
C SER A 66 -6.05 7.42 -5.88
N ALA A 67 -4.99 6.62 -5.73
CA ALA A 67 -3.84 6.95 -4.91
C ALA A 67 -2.57 6.23 -5.39
N HIS A 68 -1.53 6.19 -4.56
CA HIS A 68 -0.25 5.55 -4.86
C HIS A 68 -0.01 4.30 -4.02
N GLY A 69 0.98 3.49 -4.39
CA GLY A 69 1.25 2.18 -3.79
C GLY A 69 1.32 2.15 -2.26
N ASN A 70 2.13 3.00 -1.62
CA ASN A 70 2.26 2.96 -0.15
C ASN A 70 0.99 3.41 0.58
N SER A 71 0.28 4.41 0.06
CA SER A 71 -1.02 4.82 0.61
C SER A 71 -2.09 3.74 0.43
N ILE A 72 -2.14 3.08 -0.72
CA ILE A 72 -3.07 1.96 -0.96
C ILE A 72 -2.72 0.80 -0.04
N ARG A 73 -1.43 0.47 0.12
CA ARG A 73 -0.97 -0.57 1.05
C ARG A 73 -1.35 -0.28 2.50
N ALA A 74 -1.25 0.97 2.94
CA ALA A 74 -1.74 1.36 4.28
C ALA A 74 -3.26 1.14 4.44
N ILE A 75 -4.05 1.42 3.41
CA ILE A 75 -5.49 1.13 3.41
C ILE A 75 -5.74 -0.38 3.44
N VAL A 76 -5.11 -1.13 2.54
CA VAL A 76 -5.23 -2.60 2.46
C VAL A 76 -4.83 -3.25 3.78
N MET A 77 -3.78 -2.75 4.44
CA MET A 77 -3.33 -3.24 5.73
C MET A 77 -4.46 -3.21 6.78
N VAL A 78 -5.24 -2.12 6.83
CA VAL A 78 -6.38 -2.01 7.76
C VAL A 78 -7.57 -2.87 7.31
N LEU A 79 -7.89 -2.85 6.01
CA LEU A 79 -9.08 -3.55 5.50
C LEU A 79 -8.94 -5.08 5.52
N GLN A 80 -7.72 -5.60 5.40
CA GLN A 80 -7.43 -7.03 5.44
C GLN A 80 -6.85 -7.50 6.79
N ASP A 81 -6.70 -6.59 7.76
CA ASP A 81 -6.05 -6.86 9.06
C ASP A 81 -4.64 -7.49 8.91
N TYR A 82 -3.84 -6.97 7.98
CA TYR A 82 -2.50 -7.49 7.71
C TYR A 82 -1.46 -6.99 8.71
N THR A 83 -0.56 -7.88 9.10
CA THR A 83 0.64 -7.52 9.86
C THR A 83 1.64 -6.74 8.99
N PRO A 84 2.61 -6.02 9.59
CA PRO A 84 3.73 -5.41 8.86
C PRO A 84 4.43 -6.40 7.92
N GLU A 85 4.64 -7.64 8.34
CA GLU A 85 5.32 -8.67 7.54
C GLU A 85 4.48 -9.08 6.33
N GLN A 86 3.17 -9.23 6.51
CA GLN A 86 2.24 -9.55 5.43
C GLN A 86 2.18 -8.40 4.41
N ILE A 87 1.98 -7.16 4.87
CA ILE A 87 1.86 -6.04 3.93
C ILE A 87 3.16 -5.83 3.13
N LEU A 88 4.33 -6.16 3.69
CA LEU A 88 5.62 -6.14 2.99
C LEU A 88 5.74 -7.14 1.83
N LYS A 89 5.00 -8.25 1.89
CA LYS A 89 4.88 -9.24 0.81
C LYS A 89 3.78 -8.87 -0.20
N THR A 90 2.81 -8.05 0.19
CA THR A 90 1.72 -7.62 -0.68
C THR A 90 2.23 -6.69 -1.79
N GLU A 91 1.89 -7.02 -3.03
CA GLU A 91 2.08 -6.15 -4.19
C GLU A 91 0.73 -5.72 -4.75
N ILE A 92 0.58 -4.42 -5.00
CA ILE A 92 -0.58 -3.85 -5.66
C ILE A 92 -0.25 -3.75 -7.15
N GLY A 93 -0.96 -4.51 -7.98
CA GLY A 93 -0.77 -4.52 -9.42
C GLY A 93 -1.13 -3.17 -10.04
N TRP A 94 -0.48 -2.86 -11.15
CA TRP A 94 -0.68 -1.57 -11.82
C TRP A 94 -1.98 -1.57 -12.60
N CYS A 95 -2.82 -0.54 -12.35
CA CYS A 95 -4.12 -0.39 -12.98
C CYS A 95 -5.06 -1.60 -12.75
N GLU A 96 -4.93 -2.26 -11.61
CA GLU A 96 -5.83 -3.33 -11.17
C GLU A 96 -6.74 -2.79 -10.05
N PRO A 97 -8.04 -2.63 -10.30
CA PRO A 97 -8.99 -2.29 -9.24
C PRO A 97 -9.05 -3.37 -8.17
N TRP A 98 -8.84 -2.97 -6.91
CA TRP A 98 -9.13 -3.78 -5.74
C TRP A 98 -10.49 -3.37 -5.20
N ILE A 99 -11.48 -4.23 -5.33
CA ILE A 99 -12.87 -3.99 -4.96
C ILE A 99 -13.12 -4.66 -3.62
N PHE A 100 -13.35 -3.85 -2.59
CA PHE A 100 -13.74 -4.30 -1.27
C PHE A 100 -15.26 -4.19 -1.12
N ASN A 101 -15.91 -5.31 -0.84
CA ASN A 101 -17.33 -5.33 -0.51
C ASN A 101 -17.50 -5.38 1.00
N PHE A 102 -18.42 -4.59 1.54
CA PHE A 102 -18.66 -4.46 2.97
C PHE A 102 -20.05 -4.97 3.36
N GLU A 103 -20.14 -5.60 4.52
CA GLU A 103 -21.39 -5.96 5.19
C GLU A 103 -21.26 -5.63 6.68
N ASN A 104 -22.17 -4.81 7.21
CA ASN A 104 -22.11 -4.31 8.60
C ASN A 104 -20.73 -3.74 8.98
N ASP A 105 -20.18 -2.86 8.12
CA ASP A 105 -18.85 -2.23 8.27
C ASP A 105 -17.65 -3.19 8.26
N VAL A 106 -17.86 -4.47 7.97
CA VAL A 106 -16.81 -5.48 7.88
C VAL A 106 -16.60 -5.85 6.41
N VAL A 107 -15.34 -6.03 6.01
CA VAL A 107 -15.00 -6.53 4.68
C VAL A 107 -15.54 -7.95 4.51
N LYS A 108 -16.49 -8.11 3.60
CA LYS A 108 -17.12 -9.39 3.24
C LYS A 108 -16.26 -10.16 2.25
N ASN A 109 -15.71 -9.47 1.25
CA ASN A 109 -14.83 -10.05 0.24
C ASN A 109 -13.95 -8.98 -0.41
N LEU A 110 -12.90 -9.46 -1.08
CA LEU A 110 -12.04 -8.69 -1.96
C LEU A 110 -12.06 -9.35 -3.35
N GLU A 111 -12.32 -8.55 -4.38
CA GLU A 111 -12.15 -8.91 -5.77
C GLU A 111 -11.04 -8.05 -6.39
N ILE A 112 -10.14 -8.66 -7.15
CA ILE A 112 -9.09 -7.95 -7.89
C ILE A 112 -9.36 -8.13 -9.37
N LEU A 113 -9.65 -7.03 -10.06
CA LEU A 113 -9.89 -7.04 -11.50
C LEU A 113 -8.57 -6.88 -12.25
N SER A 114 -8.08 -7.97 -12.84
CA SER A 114 -6.95 -7.93 -13.77
C SER A 114 -7.41 -7.45 -15.16
N ARG A 115 -6.46 -6.97 -15.95
CA ARG A 115 -6.73 -6.67 -17.37
C ARG A 115 -7.10 -7.98 -18.10
N PRO A 116 -8.02 -7.93 -19.10
CA PRO A 116 -8.29 -9.07 -19.96
C PRO A 116 -6.98 -9.65 -20.53
N ASP A 117 -6.88 -10.97 -20.56
CA ASP A 117 -5.76 -11.73 -21.13
C ASP A 117 -4.38 -11.49 -20.48
N CYS A 118 -4.33 -10.82 -19.32
CA CYS A 118 -3.11 -10.58 -18.56
C CYS A 118 -3.17 -11.30 -17.21
N LYS A 119 -2.05 -11.89 -16.78
CA LYS A 119 -1.91 -12.35 -15.40
C LYS A 119 -1.94 -11.15 -14.47
N SER A 120 -2.61 -11.32 -13.33
CA SER A 120 -2.61 -10.31 -12.27
C SER A 120 -1.19 -10.01 -11.82
N MET A 121 -0.88 -8.72 -11.69
CA MET A 121 0.37 -8.23 -11.11
C MET A 121 0.23 -7.98 -9.61
N SER A 122 -0.98 -8.06 -9.07
CA SER A 122 -1.22 -8.04 -7.63
C SER A 122 -0.80 -9.36 -7.00
N ARG A 123 -0.17 -9.28 -5.82
CA ARG A 123 0.20 -10.44 -5.01
C ARG A 123 -0.27 -10.24 -3.58
N LEU A 124 -1.04 -11.19 -3.09
CA LEU A 124 -1.46 -11.29 -1.69
C LEU A 124 -0.33 -11.93 -0.85
N PRO A 125 -0.34 -11.78 0.48
CA PRO A 125 0.80 -12.11 1.33
C PRO A 125 1.05 -13.61 1.61
N ASP A 126 0.34 -14.53 0.93
CA ASP A 126 0.48 -15.99 1.07
C ASP A 126 1.95 -16.47 0.98
#